data_AF-A0A0C9XZU9-F1
#
_entry.id   AF-A0A0C9XZU9-F1
#
_cell.length_a   1.000
_cell.length_b   1.000
_cell.length_c   1.000
_cell.angle_alpha   90.00
_cell.angle_beta   90.00
_cell.angle_gamma   90.00
#
_symmetry.space_group_name_H-M   'P 1'
#
loop_
_entity.id
_entity.type
_entity.pdbx_description
1 polymer ?
#
loop_
_entity_poly.entity_id
_entity_poly.type
_entity_poly.pdbx_seq_one_letter_code
_entity_poly.pdbx_strand_id
1 'polypeptide(L)'
;MWLDGLSVDLLIDQEGFRSVQPSFKYSGIFHNHVCPKDTDSLVVEFKPITRQIYHFHYAPFDGLPLLRRVMINGESNRDFVS
;
A
#
# COMPACT_ATOMS: atom_id res chain seq x y z
N MET A 1 19.27 -7.57 -5.50
CA MET A 1 18.79 -7.41 -4.09
C MET A 1 17.52 -8.23 -3.95
N TRP A 2 17.21 -8.84 -2.80
CA TRP A 2 16.08 -9.80 -2.70
C TRP A 2 14.68 -9.19 -2.92
N LEU A 3 14.53 -7.87 -2.79
CA LEU A 3 13.27 -7.14 -3.00
C LEU A 3 13.15 -6.52 -4.39
N ASP A 4 14.18 -6.71 -5.23
CA ASP A 4 14.19 -6.12 -6.57
C ASP A 4 13.07 -6.71 -7.44
N GLY A 5 12.41 -5.84 -8.21
CA GLY A 5 11.25 -6.22 -9.02
C GLY A 5 9.95 -6.48 -8.24
N LEU A 6 9.93 -6.35 -6.91
CA LEU A 6 8.69 -6.49 -6.14
C LEU A 6 7.75 -5.31 -6.35
N SER A 7 6.46 -5.63 -6.52
CA SER A 7 5.36 -4.68 -6.43
C SER A 7 4.42 -5.01 -5.29
N VAL A 8 3.85 -3.97 -4.71
CA VAL A 8 2.78 -4.04 -3.71
C VAL A 8 1.56 -3.36 -4.31
N ASP A 9 0.44 -4.05 -4.34
CA ASP A 9 -0.83 -3.50 -4.80
C ASP A 9 -1.78 -3.41 -3.61
N LEU A 10 -2.47 -2.28 -3.47
CA LEU A 10 -3.46 -2.08 -2.42
C LEU A 10 -4.85 -2.15 -3.05
N LEU A 11 -5.74 -2.97 -2.51
CA LEU A 11 -7.16 -2.90 -2.85
C LEU A 11 -7.87 -2.05 -1.81
N ILE A 12 -8.27 -0.84 -2.19
CA ILE A 12 -9.06 0.05 -1.34
C ILE A 12 -10.46 0.07 -1.92
N ASP A 13 -11.47 -0.15 -1.08
CA ASP A 13 -12.87 -0.23 -1.48
C ASP A 13 -13.74 0.65 -0.60
N GLN A 14 -14.70 1.29 -1.23
CA GLN A 14 -15.83 1.92 -0.56
C GLN A 14 -17.11 1.21 -1.02
N GLU A 15 -17.80 0.59 -0.06
CA GLU A 15 -19.13 -0.02 -0.23
C GLU A 15 -19.23 -1.17 -1.25
N GLY A 16 -18.12 -1.73 -1.72
CA GLY A 16 -18.08 -2.89 -2.61
C GLY A 16 -18.22 -2.56 -4.11
N PHE A 17 -18.38 -1.29 -4.49
CA PHE A 17 -18.53 -0.88 -5.90
C PHE A 17 -17.69 0.32 -6.31
N ARG A 18 -16.93 0.92 -5.38
CA ARG A 18 -15.96 1.99 -5.66
C ARG A 18 -14.59 1.56 -5.17
N SER A 19 -13.99 0.62 -5.89
CA SER A 19 -12.66 0.11 -5.59
C SER A 19 -11.59 0.77 -6.44
N VAL A 20 -10.40 0.89 -5.86
CA VAL A 20 -9.19 1.36 -6.53
C VAL A 20 -8.06 0.40 -6.19
N GLN A 21 -7.15 0.23 -7.15
CA GLN A 21 -6.01 -0.67 -7.02
C GLN A 21 -4.69 0.03 -7.36
N PRO A 22 -4.20 0.95 -6.52
CA PRO A 22 -2.88 1.54 -6.72
C PRO A 22 -1.76 0.52 -6.55
N SER A 23 -0.77 0.63 -7.42
CA SER A 23 0.43 -0.20 -7.43
C SER A 23 1.67 0.60 -7.03
N PHE A 24 2.53 -0.02 -6.24
CA PHE A 24 3.78 0.54 -5.76
C PHE A 24 4.92 -0.40 -6.10
N LYS A 25 6.04 0.13 -6.60
CA LYS A 25 7.25 -0.64 -6.89
C LYS A 25 8.31 -0.39 -5.84
N TYR A 26 9.11 -1.42 -5.57
CA TYR A 26 10.29 -1.28 -4.74
C TYR A 26 11.19 -0.13 -5.26
N SER A 27 11.64 0.73 -4.35
CA SER A 27 12.50 1.88 -4.68
C SER A 27 13.83 1.89 -3.93
N GLY A 28 13.95 1.23 -2.77
CA GLY A 28 15.19 1.27 -2.00
C GLY A 28 15.04 0.84 -0.54
N ILE A 29 16.15 0.84 0.18
CA ILE A 29 16.20 0.70 1.64
C ILE A 29 16.91 1.93 2.22
N PHE A 30 16.40 2.44 3.32
CA PHE A 30 16.99 3.55 4.06
C PHE A 30 17.03 3.25 5.54
N HIS A 31 17.98 3.85 6.25
CA HIS A 31 18.04 3.76 7.70
C HIS A 31 17.00 4.68 8.30
N ASN A 32 16.21 4.17 9.23
CA ASN A 32 15.24 4.97 9.94
C ASN A 32 15.97 5.85 10.97
N HIS A 33 15.95 7.15 10.78
CA HIS A 33 16.44 8.09 11.81
C HIS A 33 15.30 8.60 12.72
N VAL A 34 14.07 8.09 12.56
CA VAL A 34 12.88 8.59 13.27
C VAL A 34 12.92 8.29 14.78
N CYS A 35 13.67 7.27 15.22
CA CYS A 35 13.88 7.01 16.64
C CYS A 35 15.39 6.83 16.93
N PRO A 36 16.03 7.75 17.69
CA PRO A 36 17.48 7.68 17.97
C PRO A 36 17.94 6.42 18.73
N LYS A 37 17.00 5.68 19.32
CA LYS A 37 17.25 4.44 20.07
C LYS A 37 17.25 3.18 19.21
N ASP A 38 16.81 3.28 17.95
CA ASP A 38 16.61 2.13 17.08
C ASP A 38 17.53 2.21 15.85
N THR A 39 18.84 2.15 16.12
CA THR A 39 19.92 2.30 15.14
C THR A 39 19.97 1.19 14.08
N ASP A 40 19.26 0.08 14.27
CA ASP A 40 19.24 -1.07 13.34
C ASP A 40 17.94 -1.16 12.51
N SER A 41 17.00 -0.22 12.67
CA SER A 41 15.74 -0.28 11.92
C SER A 41 15.95 0.16 10.46
N LEU A 42 15.91 -0.82 9.55
CA LEU A 42 15.90 -0.62 8.11
C LEU A 42 14.45 -0.43 7.63
N VAL A 43 14.22 0.61 6.85
CA VAL A 43 12.93 0.86 6.21
C VAL A 43 13.07 0.59 4.72
N VAL A 44 12.11 -0.18 4.20
CA VAL A 44 11.99 -0.49 2.78
C VAL A 44 11.02 0.52 2.14
N GLU A 45 11.47 1.20 1.09
CA GLU A 45 10.63 2.14 0.35
C GLU A 45 9.93 1.46 -0.84
N PHE A 46 8.63 1.69 -0.96
CA PHE A 46 7.85 1.41 -2.16
C PHE A 46 7.24 2.72 -2.67
N LYS A 47 7.41 3.02 -3.97
CA LYS A 47 6.90 4.25 -4.60
C LYS A 47 5.75 3.94 -5.55
N PRO A 48 4.75 4.85 -5.68
CA PRO A 48 3.70 4.68 -6.66
C PRO A 48 4.28 4.48 -8.06
N ILE A 49 3.82 3.47 -8.79
CA ILE A 49 4.18 3.29 -10.21
C ILE A 49 3.65 4.47 -11.01
N THR A 50 2.42 4.89 -10.71
CA THR A 50 1.78 6.07 -11.27
C THR A 50 1.22 6.93 -10.14
N ARG A 51 1.52 8.22 -10.15
CA ARG A 51 0.93 9.16 -9.19
C ARG A 51 -0.51 9.44 -9.61
N GLN A 52 -1.47 8.92 -8.85
CA GLN A 52 -2.90 9.07 -9.11
C GLN A 52 -3.61 9.62 -7.87
N ILE A 53 -4.71 10.32 -8.10
CA ILE A 53 -5.62 10.79 -7.06
C ILE A 53 -6.91 9.99 -7.20
N TYR A 54 -7.38 9.43 -6.10
CA TYR A 54 -8.64 8.70 -6.05
C TYR A 54 -9.65 9.49 -5.24
N HIS A 55 -10.82 9.71 -5.82
CA HIS A 55 -11.93 10.38 -5.17
C HIS A 55 -12.92 9.34 -4.68
N PHE A 56 -13.13 9.32 -3.37
CA PHE A 56 -14.17 8.54 -2.72
C PHE A 56 -15.36 9.44 -2.44
N HIS A 57 -16.55 8.86 -2.46
CA HIS A 57 -17.75 9.62 -2.17
C HIS A 57 -17.81 9.94 -0.68
N TYR A 58 -18.38 11.09 -0.33
CA TYR A 58 -18.59 11.47 1.06
C TYR A 58 -20.07 11.82 1.23
N ALA A 59 -20.80 10.97 1.93
CA ALA A 59 -22.15 11.25 2.40
C ALA A 59 -22.32 10.78 3.86
N PRO A 60 -23.27 11.34 4.62
CA PRO A 60 -23.40 11.09 6.07
C PRO A 60 -23.61 9.62 6.47
N PHE A 61 -24.06 8.77 5.54
CA PHE A 61 -24.32 7.36 5.78
C PHE A 61 -23.41 6.42 4.99
N ASP A 62 -22.47 6.99 4.23
CA ASP A 62 -21.55 6.22 3.42
C ASP A 62 -20.36 5.73 4.27
N GLY A 63 -19.92 4.51 3.99
CA GLY A 63 -18.75 3.94 4.66
C GLY A 63 -17.47 4.70 4.28
N LEU A 64 -16.49 4.78 5.18
CA LEU A 64 -15.16 5.26 4.80
C LEU A 64 -14.48 4.27 3.84
N PRO A 65 -13.57 4.72 2.97
CA PRO A 65 -12.74 3.83 2.18
C PRO A 65 -11.95 2.90 3.09
N LEU A 66 -12.02 1.60 2.83
CA LEU A 66 -11.35 0.56 3.60
C LEU A 66 -10.27 -0.10 2.77
N LEU A 67 -9.08 -0.26 3.35
CA LEU A 67 -8.08 -1.17 2.79
C LEU A 67 -8.59 -2.59 2.97
N ARG A 68 -8.93 -3.25 1.85
CA ARG A 68 -9.47 -4.61 1.83
C ARG A 68 -8.39 -5.66 1.69
N ARG A 69 -7.38 -5.38 0.87
CA ARG A 69 -6.32 -6.33 0.55
C ARG A 69 -5.02 -5.62 0.28
N VAL A 70 -3.93 -6.28 0.62
CA VAL A 70 -2.60 -5.99 0.10
C VAL A 70 -2.19 -7.20 -0.75
N MET A 71 -1.65 -6.98 -1.94
CA MET A 71 -1.18 -8.05 -2.83
C MET A 71 0.28 -7.81 -3.15
N ILE A 72 1.03 -8.90 -3.34
CA ILE A 72 2.44 -8.85 -3.74
C ILE A 72 2.52 -9.36 -5.17
N ASN A 73 3.12 -8.60 -6.07
CA ASN A 73 3.25 -8.93 -7.49
C ASN A 73 1.91 -9.27 -8.17
N GLY A 74 0.81 -8.60 -7.79
CA GLY A 74 -0.53 -8.90 -8.29
C GLY A 74 -1.13 -10.24 -7.82
N GLU A 75 -0.44 -10.99 -6.96
CA GLU A 75 -0.95 -12.27 -6.45
C GLU A 75 -1.99 -12.03 -5.34
N SER A 76 -3.22 -12.45 -5.61
CA SER A 76 -4.35 -12.33 -4.67
C SER A 76 -4.54 -13.53 -3.75
N ASN A 77 -3.64 -14.51 -3.79
CA ASN A 77 -3.78 -15.79 -3.08
C ASN A 77 -3.48 -15.69 -1.57
N ARG A 78 -3.10 -14.51 -1.10
CA ARG A 78 -2.88 -14.21 0.31
C ARG A 78 -3.55 -12.89 0.61
N ASP A 79 -4.36 -12.86 1.66
CA ASP A 79 -4.82 -11.61 2.23
C ASP A 79 -3.89 -11.24 3.38
N PHE A 80 -3.32 -10.04 3.32
CA PHE A 80 -2.34 -9.56 4.30
C PHE A 80 -2.92 -8.41 5.16
N VAL A 81 -4.22 -8.18 5.08
CA VAL A 81 -4.94 -7.28 6.00
C VAL A 81 -5.39 -8.10 7.21
N SER A 82 -4.98 -7.65 8.41
CA SER A 82 -5.32 -8.29 9.69
C SER A 82 -6.68 -7.86 10.22
#